data_AF-A0A380JZE0-F1
#
_entry.id   AF-A0A380JZE0-F1
#
_cell.length_a   1.000
_cell.length_b   1.000
_cell.length_c   1.000
_cell.angle_alpha   90.00
_cell.angle_beta   90.00
_cell.angle_gamma   90.00
#
_symmetry.space_group_name_H-M   'P 1'
#
loop_
_entity.id
_entity.type
_entity.pdbx_description
1 polymer ?
#
loop_
_entity_poly.entity_id
_entity_poly.type
_entity_poly.pdbx_seq_one_letter_code
_entity_poly.pdbx_strand_id
1 'polypeptide(L)'
;MKLSDIPNDTYVIKNGDTLPIEDLRAQWDELTIEEKQGWRSTTCERSKIEAKTVIDWVIESLADNGYEDMDTMLAEALPSDATEKLQAVLDYLFDNDAADVYYPAELIEVDDDNR
;
A
#
# COMPACT_ATOMS: atom_id res chain seq x y z
N MET A 1 -22.39 -1.40 1.92
CA MET A 1 -22.04 -0.37 2.93
C MET A 1 -22.55 0.98 2.47
N LYS A 2 -23.13 1.81 3.34
CA LYS A 2 -23.54 3.17 2.95
C LYS A 2 -22.35 4.11 2.97
N LEU A 3 -22.38 5.14 2.11
CA LEU A 3 -21.33 6.17 2.07
C LEU A 3 -21.15 6.84 3.44
N SER A 4 -22.24 7.04 4.20
CA SER A 4 -22.21 7.66 5.54
C SER A 4 -21.49 6.83 6.61
N ASP A 5 -21.35 5.52 6.39
CA ASP A 5 -20.80 4.60 7.40
C ASP A 5 -19.26 4.59 7.40
N ILE A 6 -18.64 5.22 6.39
CA ILE A 6 -17.19 5.26 6.20
C ILE A 6 -16.55 6.34 7.11
N PRO A 7 -15.46 6.07 7.85
CA PRO A 7 -14.77 7.08 8.67
C PRO A 7 -14.25 8.26 7.84
N ASN A 8 -14.11 9.47 8.42
CA ASN A 8 -13.67 10.67 7.68
C ASN A 8 -12.18 10.69 7.26
N ASP A 9 -11.34 9.83 7.83
CA ASP A 9 -9.89 9.84 7.58
C ASP A 9 -9.47 8.62 6.75
N THR A 10 -10.17 8.37 5.64
CA THR A 10 -9.86 7.25 4.75
C THR A 10 -10.08 7.59 3.29
N TYR A 11 -9.67 6.66 2.44
CA TYR A 11 -9.82 6.74 1.00
C TYR A 11 -10.91 5.81 0.50
N VAL A 12 -11.43 6.15 -0.66
CA VAL A 12 -12.30 5.31 -1.47
C VAL A 12 -11.62 5.08 -2.80
N ILE A 13 -11.95 3.96 -3.45
CA ILE A 13 -11.30 3.56 -4.70
C ILE A 13 -12.33 3.15 -5.75
N LYS A 14 -12.09 3.54 -7.00
CA LYS A 14 -12.86 3.12 -8.17
C LYS A 14 -11.90 2.96 -9.36
N ASN A 15 -11.89 1.78 -9.98
CA ASN A 15 -11.05 1.47 -11.15
C ASN A 15 -9.54 1.76 -11.01
N GLY A 16 -9.02 1.76 -9.78
CA GLY A 16 -7.62 2.08 -9.49
C GLY A 16 -7.37 3.54 -9.10
N ASP A 17 -8.35 4.43 -9.31
CA ASP A 17 -8.30 5.82 -8.84
C ASP A 17 -8.75 5.90 -7.39
N THR A 18 -8.00 6.66 -6.58
CA THR A 18 -8.30 6.88 -5.16
C THR A 18 -8.70 8.33 -4.91
N LEU A 19 -9.58 8.53 -3.93
CA LEU A 19 -10.05 9.84 -3.51
C LEU A 19 -10.27 9.83 -1.99
N PRO A 20 -9.97 10.92 -1.25
CA PRO A 20 -10.43 11.07 0.12
C PRO A 20 -11.96 10.91 0.20
N ILE A 21 -12.45 10.23 1.23
CA ILE A 21 -13.89 10.04 1.43
C ILE A 21 -14.65 11.36 1.53
N GLU A 22 -14.04 12.40 2.11
CA GLU A 22 -14.64 13.72 2.27
C GLU A 22 -14.91 14.38 0.92
N ASP A 23 -13.99 14.23 -0.03
CA ASP A 23 -14.16 14.73 -1.39
C ASP A 23 -15.28 13.96 -2.12
N LEU A 24 -15.33 12.63 -1.99
CA LEU A 24 -16.44 11.84 -2.57
C LEU A 24 -17.79 12.27 -2.00
N ARG A 25 -17.86 12.54 -0.70
CA ARG A 25 -19.09 13.01 -0.03
C ARG A 25 -19.52 14.38 -0.50
N ALA A 26 -18.57 15.30 -0.67
CA ALA A 26 -18.85 16.65 -1.12
C ALA A 26 -19.48 16.70 -2.52
N GLN A 27 -19.11 15.76 -3.39
CA GLN A 27 -19.65 15.69 -4.76
C GLN A 27 -20.79 14.65 -4.93
N TRP A 28 -21.10 13.86 -3.90
CA TRP A 28 -21.96 12.68 -4.06
C TRP A 28 -23.33 13.01 -4.65
N ASP A 29 -23.98 14.08 -4.18
CA ASP A 29 -25.32 14.44 -4.67
C ASP A 29 -25.34 14.98 -6.10
N GLU A 30 -24.19 15.42 -6.61
CA GLU A 30 -24.02 15.92 -7.97
C GLU A 30 -23.73 14.81 -8.99
N LEU A 31 -23.28 13.64 -8.53
CA LEU A 31 -22.97 12.49 -9.39
C LEU A 31 -24.22 11.77 -9.89
N THR A 32 -24.18 11.34 -11.16
CA THR A 32 -25.15 10.41 -11.74
C THR A 32 -25.05 9.02 -11.09
N ILE A 33 -26.08 8.18 -11.27
CA ILE A 33 -26.09 6.80 -10.76
C ILE A 33 -24.90 6.00 -11.30
N GLU A 34 -24.58 6.15 -12.59
CA GLU A 34 -23.44 5.46 -13.23
C GLU A 34 -22.09 5.93 -12.63
N GLU A 35 -21.97 7.21 -12.28
CA GLU A 35 -20.78 7.75 -11.64
C GLU A 35 -20.62 7.29 -10.19
N LYS A 36 -21.73 7.09 -9.47
CA LYS A 36 -21.76 6.52 -8.11
C LYS A 36 -21.41 5.03 -8.08
N GLN A 37 -21.75 4.29 -9.13
CA GLN A 37 -21.49 2.85 -9.20
C GLN A 37 -20.00 2.53 -9.22
N GLY A 38 -19.62 1.46 -8.51
CA GLY A 38 -18.26 0.91 -8.54
C GLY A 38 -17.28 1.51 -7.54
N TRP A 39 -17.67 2.53 -6.79
CA TRP A 39 -16.87 3.01 -5.65
C TRP A 39 -16.84 1.97 -4.53
N ARG A 40 -15.67 1.79 -3.95
CA ARG A 40 -15.43 0.90 -2.82
C ARG A 40 -14.79 1.65 -1.66
N SER A 41 -15.12 1.26 -0.44
CA SER A 41 -14.33 1.62 0.74
C SER A 41 -12.94 0.97 0.66
N THR A 42 -12.02 1.40 1.52
CA THR A 42 -10.69 0.79 1.62
C THR A 42 -10.42 0.22 3.00
N THR A 43 -9.62 -0.85 3.05
CA THR A 43 -8.89 -1.24 4.25
C THR A 43 -7.45 -0.75 4.13
N CYS A 44 -6.87 -0.32 5.24
CA CYS A 44 -5.46 0.08 5.32
C CYS A 44 -4.67 -1.01 6.03
N GLU A 45 -3.59 -1.47 5.41
CA GLU A 45 -2.60 -2.33 6.04
C GLU A 45 -1.25 -1.64 5.99
N ARG A 46 -0.55 -1.62 7.13
CA ARG A 46 0.83 -1.13 7.17
C ARG A 46 1.74 -2.20 6.60
N SER A 47 2.27 -1.93 5.42
CA SER A 47 3.22 -2.81 4.75
C SER A 47 4.55 -2.82 5.50
N LYS A 48 5.21 -3.97 5.52
CA LYS A 48 6.56 -4.13 6.07
C LYS A 48 7.47 -4.68 5.01
N ILE A 49 8.67 -4.11 4.94
CA ILE A 49 9.75 -4.60 4.09
C ILE A 49 10.72 -5.37 4.97
N GLU A 50 10.92 -6.63 4.64
CA GLU A 50 11.90 -7.47 5.31
C GLU A 50 13.31 -7.08 4.86
N ALA A 51 14.20 -6.81 5.81
CA ALA A 51 15.59 -6.45 5.54
C ALA A 51 16.30 -7.49 4.67
N LYS A 52 15.96 -8.77 4.84
CA LYS A 52 16.49 -9.84 4.00
C LYS A 52 16.19 -9.62 2.51
N THR A 53 14.97 -9.24 2.16
CA THR A 53 14.57 -8.98 0.77
C THR A 53 15.37 -7.83 0.16
N VAL A 54 15.61 -6.77 0.94
CA VAL A 54 16.44 -5.64 0.50
C VAL A 54 17.89 -6.06 0.32
N ILE A 55 18.44 -6.83 1.27
CA ILE A 55 19.80 -7.35 1.20
C ILE A 55 19.99 -8.24 -0.03
N ASP A 56 19.07 -9.18 -0.26
CA ASP A 56 19.10 -10.07 -1.41
C ASP A 56 19.09 -9.26 -2.71
N TRP A 57 18.22 -8.26 -2.83
CA TRP A 57 18.15 -7.37 -3.99
C TRP A 57 19.44 -6.57 -4.22
N VAL A 58 20.06 -6.05 -3.15
CA VAL A 58 21.34 -5.34 -3.25
C VAL A 58 22.46 -6.30 -3.68
N ILE A 59 22.51 -7.51 -3.11
CA ILE A 59 23.51 -8.52 -3.47
C ILE A 59 23.38 -8.90 -4.96
N GLU A 60 22.17 -9.19 -5.42
CA GLU A 60 21.89 -9.50 -6.82
C GLU A 60 22.35 -8.35 -7.73
N SER A 61 22.00 -7.11 -7.37
CA SER A 61 22.42 -5.93 -8.13
C SER A 61 23.93 -5.72 -8.17
N LEU A 62 24.66 -6.07 -7.09
CA LEU A 62 26.12 -5.98 -7.05
C LEU A 62 26.78 -7.11 -7.85
N ALA A 63 26.20 -8.32 -7.79
CA ALA A 63 26.70 -9.51 -8.46
C ALA A 63 26.45 -9.50 -9.97
N ASP A 64 25.48 -8.73 -10.47
CA ASP A 64 25.08 -8.67 -11.89
C ASP A 64 26.25 -8.36 -12.85
N ASN A 65 27.28 -7.63 -12.39
CA ASN A 65 28.49 -7.31 -13.17
C ASN A 65 29.72 -8.14 -12.77
N GLY A 66 29.49 -9.15 -11.92
CA GLY A 66 30.51 -9.99 -11.28
C GLY A 66 30.85 -11.25 -12.05
N TYR A 67 31.67 -12.09 -11.43
CA TYR A 67 31.91 -13.47 -11.85
C TYR A 67 30.86 -14.42 -11.26
N GLU A 68 30.82 -15.65 -11.76
CA GLU A 68 29.93 -16.71 -11.26
C GLU A 68 30.06 -16.87 -9.74
N ASP A 69 28.94 -17.10 -9.05
CA ASP A 69 28.83 -17.24 -7.58
C ASP A 69 29.24 -16.01 -6.75
N MET A 70 29.40 -14.84 -7.37
CA MET A 70 29.74 -13.61 -6.65
C MET A 70 28.65 -13.20 -5.64
N ASP A 71 27.38 -13.50 -5.91
CA ASP A 71 26.26 -13.28 -4.99
C ASP A 71 26.45 -14.05 -3.67
N THR A 72 26.88 -15.30 -3.74
CA THR A 72 27.15 -16.16 -2.58
C THR A 72 28.31 -15.60 -1.77
N MET A 73 29.40 -15.21 -2.42
CA MET A 73 30.54 -14.61 -1.73
C MET A 73 30.19 -13.28 -1.04
N LEU A 74 29.36 -12.46 -1.67
CA LEU A 74 28.87 -11.21 -1.07
C LEU A 74 27.96 -11.48 0.14
N ALA A 75 27.07 -12.46 0.04
CA ALA A 75 26.19 -12.87 1.14
C ALA A 75 26.99 -13.38 2.35
N GLU A 76 27.97 -14.25 2.12
CA GLU A 76 28.83 -14.81 3.17
C GLU A 76 29.74 -13.77 3.85
N ALA A 77 30.10 -12.70 3.13
CA ALA A 77 30.92 -11.62 3.65
C ALA A 77 30.14 -10.60 4.51
N LEU A 78 28.81 -10.70 4.60
CA LEU A 78 28.02 -9.80 5.43
C LEU A 78 28.32 -9.98 6.93
N PRO A 79 28.35 -8.88 7.70
CA PRO A 79 28.33 -8.96 9.16
C PRO A 79 27.13 -9.78 9.65
N SER A 80 27.33 -10.59 10.70
CA SER A 80 26.26 -11.44 11.24
C SER A 80 25.06 -10.65 11.79
N ASP A 81 25.24 -9.35 12.06
CA ASP A 81 24.20 -8.43 12.55
C ASP A 81 23.62 -7.51 11.45
N ALA A 82 24.01 -7.71 10.18
CA ALA A 82 23.61 -6.83 9.07
C ALA A 82 22.09 -6.79 8.87
N THR A 83 21.43 -7.95 8.88
CA THR A 83 19.98 -8.06 8.71
C THR A 83 19.22 -7.35 9.83
N GLU A 84 19.63 -7.53 11.09
CA GLU A 84 19.01 -6.89 12.25
C GLU A 84 19.16 -5.36 12.19
N LYS A 85 20.37 -4.88 11.85
CA LYS A 85 20.64 -3.45 11.72
C LYS A 85 19.84 -2.80 10.60
N LEU A 86 19.74 -3.46 9.44
CA LEU A 86 18.93 -2.93 8.35
C LEU A 86 17.44 -2.96 8.72
N GLN A 87 16.97 -4.01 9.40
CA GLN A 87 15.57 -4.07 9.84
C GLN A 87 15.22 -2.90 10.76
N ALA A 88 16.08 -2.56 11.71
CA ALA A 88 15.87 -1.41 12.59
C ALA A 88 15.77 -0.08 11.83
N VAL A 89 16.54 0.07 10.75
CA VAL A 89 16.46 1.26 9.87
C VAL A 89 15.16 1.27 9.08
N LEU A 90 14.76 0.13 8.49
CA LEU A 90 13.51 0.02 7.75
C LEU A 90 12.31 0.29 8.66
N ASP A 91 12.28 -0.31 9.84
CA ASP A 91 11.22 -0.09 10.83
C ASP A 91 11.15 1.40 11.21
N TYR A 92 12.28 2.06 11.46
CA TYR A 92 12.30 3.50 11.74
C TYR A 92 11.76 4.36 10.59
N LEU A 93 12.16 4.06 9.35
CA LEU A 93 11.74 4.82 8.17
C LEU A 93 10.26 4.67 7.86
N PHE A 94 9.68 3.50 8.17
CA PHE A 94 8.34 3.11 7.76
C PHE A 94 7.36 2.97 8.93
N ASP A 95 7.74 3.38 10.15
CA ASP A 95 6.80 3.53 11.28
C ASP A 95 6.00 4.85 11.17
N ASN A 96 5.36 5.04 10.02
CA ASN A 96 4.50 6.17 9.70
C ASN A 96 3.54 5.80 8.57
N ASP A 97 2.74 6.77 8.14
CA ASP A 97 1.72 6.63 7.09
C ASP A 97 2.30 6.42 5.68
N ALA A 98 3.60 6.64 5.44
CA ALA A 98 4.23 6.33 4.16
C ALA A 98 4.26 4.82 3.85
N ALA A 99 4.04 3.98 4.86
CA ALA A 99 3.93 2.52 4.72
C ALA A 99 2.49 2.01 4.69
N ASP A 100 1.51 2.90 4.80
CA ASP A 100 0.10 2.54 4.78
C ASP A 100 -0.35 2.27 3.33
N VAL A 101 -0.82 1.05 3.07
CA VAL A 101 -1.29 0.62 1.75
C VAL A 101 -2.78 0.36 1.80
N TYR A 102 -3.52 1.01 0.89
CA TYR A 102 -4.97 0.94 0.83
C TYR A 102 -5.44 -0.09 -0.21
N TYR A 103 -6.30 -1.01 0.22
CA TYR A 103 -6.87 -2.06 -0.62
C TYR A 103 -8.38 -1.88 -0.76
N PRO A 104 -8.98 -2.17 -1.93
CA PRO A 104 -10.42 -2.18 -2.09
C PRO A 104 -11.08 -3.16 -1.12
N ALA A 105 -12.09 -2.69 -0.41
CA ALA A 105 -12.86 -3.48 0.55
C ALA A 105 -14.29 -3.67 0.05
N GLU A 106 -15.26 -3.02 0.70
CA GLU A 106 -16.68 -3.20 0.42
C GLU A 106 -17.18 -2.25 -0.67
N LEU A 107 -18.15 -2.70 -1.46
CA LEU A 107 -18.84 -1.84 -2.42
C LEU A 107 -19.73 -0.83 -1.67
N ILE A 108 -19.63 0.43 -2.07
CA ILE A 108 -20.51 1.49 -1.59
C ILE A 108 -21.86 1.34 -2.29
N GLU A 109 -22.91 1.25 -1.49
CA GLU A 109 -24.28 1.17 -1.98
C GLU A 109 -24.69 2.51 -2.60
N VAL A 110 -25.34 2.44 -3.76
CA VAL A 110 -25.98 3.58 -4.40
C VAL A 110 -27.45 3.48 -4.04
N ASP A 111 -27.94 4.42 -3.24
CA ASP A 111 -29.37 4.49 -2.91
C ASP A 111 -30.15 4.81 -4.20
N ASP A 112 -30.92 3.85 -4.70
CA ASP A 112 -31.88 4.03 -5.80
C ASP A 112 -33.12 4.78 -5.27
N ASP A 113 -32.97 6.05 -4.92
CA ASP A 113 -34.10 6.91 -4.49
C ASP A 113 -35.00 7.38 -5.65
N ASN A 114 -35.05 6.61 -6.74
CA ASN A 114 -36.02 6.79 -7.82
C ASN A 114 -36.97 5.57 -7.89
N ARG A 115 -38.02 5.62 -7.07
CA ARG A 115 -39.25 4.86 -7.31
C ARG A 115 -40.48 5.70 -7.03
#